data_AF-A0A1V4ZAI1-F1
#
_entry.id   AF-A0A1V4ZAI1-F1
#
_cell.length_a   1.000
_cell.length_b   1.000
_cell.length_c   1.000
_cell.angle_alpha   90.00
_cell.angle_beta   90.00
_cell.angle_gamma   90.00
#
_symmetry.space_group_name_H-M   'P 1'
#
loop_
_entity.id
_entity.type
_entity.pdbx_description
1 polymer ?
#
loop_
_entity_poly.entity_id
_entity_poly.type
_entity_poly.pdbx_seq_one_letter_code
_entity_poly.pdbx_strand_id
1 'polypeptide(L)'
;MTHCPITPDNNRACSRATEDQVRFEYEPQDYEMRKTHTGRDFVATRRDIFTGKVVERRNVEVKSGNAHLSDRQREKKKKGNYTVERRDPLFW
;
A
#
# COMPACT_ATOMS: atom_id res chain seq x y z
N MET A 1 -11.61 -2.74 -18.61
CA MET A 1 -10.72 -2.77 -17.42
C MET A 1 -9.72 -1.65 -17.61
N THR A 2 -9.87 -0.57 -16.85
CA THR A 2 -9.03 0.62 -16.95
C THR A 2 -7.64 0.29 -16.37
N HIS A 3 -6.65 0.14 -17.25
CA HIS A 3 -5.25 -0.02 -16.87
C HIS A 3 -4.58 1.35 -16.92
N CYS A 4 -3.77 1.66 -15.89
CA CYS A 4 -2.97 2.88 -15.84
C CYS A 4 -2.26 3.14 -17.20
N PRO A 5 -2.21 4.37 -17.71
CA PRO A 5 -1.72 4.65 -19.05
C PRO A 5 -0.21 4.43 -19.23
N ILE A 6 0.20 4.29 -20.49
CA ILE A 6 1.53 3.83 -20.93
C ILE A 6 2.64 4.90 -20.76
N THR A 7 2.28 6.17 -20.52
CA THR A 7 3.29 7.24 -20.34
C THR A 7 3.86 7.27 -18.92
N PRO A 8 5.15 7.60 -18.73
CA PRO A 8 5.78 7.62 -17.40
C PRO A 8 5.08 8.55 -16.40
N ASP A 9 4.59 9.70 -16.85
CA ASP A 9 3.91 10.68 -16.00
C ASP A 9 2.55 10.17 -15.53
N ASN A 10 1.76 9.58 -16.43
CA ASN A 10 0.48 8.98 -16.07
C ASN A 10 0.66 7.76 -15.17
N ASN A 11 1.72 6.98 -15.37
CA ASN A 11 2.03 5.84 -14.50
C ASN A 11 2.40 6.29 -13.07
N ARG A 12 3.26 7.31 -12.92
CA ARG A 12 3.59 7.86 -11.60
C ARG A 12 2.37 8.40 -10.88
N ALA A 13 1.51 9.08 -11.63
CA ALA A 13 0.35 9.73 -11.07
C ALA A 13 -0.76 8.71 -10.73
N CYS A 14 -0.93 7.66 -11.54
CA CYS A 14 -1.73 6.49 -11.21
C CYS A 14 -1.21 5.73 -9.96
N SER A 15 0.11 5.55 -9.85
CA SER A 15 0.74 4.95 -8.66
C SER A 15 0.46 5.77 -7.41
N ARG A 16 0.61 7.09 -7.49
CA ARG A 16 0.32 8.01 -6.39
C ARG A 16 -1.15 7.94 -5.97
N ALA A 17 -2.07 7.91 -6.93
CA ALA A 17 -3.50 7.80 -6.65
C ALA A 17 -3.88 6.48 -5.99
N THR A 18 -3.26 5.39 -6.44
CA THR A 18 -3.43 4.07 -5.83
C THR A 18 -2.93 4.07 -4.38
N GLU A 19 -1.78 4.68 -4.13
CA GLU A 19 -1.24 4.87 -2.77
C GLU A 19 -2.16 5.73 -1.89
N ASP A 20 -2.67 6.83 -2.42
CA ASP A 20 -3.57 7.74 -1.70
C ASP A 20 -4.91 7.05 -1.39
N GLN A 21 -5.45 6.26 -2.31
CA GLN A 21 -6.65 5.46 -2.08
C GLN A 21 -6.44 4.44 -0.95
N VAL A 22 -5.33 3.69 -0.99
CA VAL A 22 -5.00 2.73 0.08
C VAL A 22 -4.80 3.44 1.42
N ARG A 23 -4.14 4.60 1.46
CA ARG A 23 -4.01 5.37 2.70
C ARG A 23 -5.38 5.76 3.26
N PHE A 24 -6.25 6.32 2.42
CA PHE A 24 -7.59 6.75 2.82
C PHE A 24 -8.45 5.59 3.36
N GLU A 25 -8.33 4.39 2.78
CA GLU A 25 -9.05 3.21 3.28
C GLU A 25 -8.57 2.74 4.67
N TYR A 26 -7.32 3.03 5.04
CA TYR A 26 -6.72 2.65 6.33
C TYR A 26 -6.95 3.68 7.44
N GLU A 27 -7.14 4.96 7.09
CA GLU A 27 -7.45 6.04 8.04
C GLU A 27 -8.65 5.75 8.97
N PRO A 28 -9.83 5.30 8.49
CA PRO A 28 -10.98 5.01 9.36
C PRO A 28 -10.82 3.71 10.18
N GLN A 29 -9.74 2.95 9.97
CA GLN A 29 -9.44 1.71 10.70
C GLN A 29 -8.43 1.93 11.85
N ASP A 30 -8.17 3.19 12.21
CA ASP A 30 -7.20 3.61 13.22
C ASP A 30 -5.75 3.19 12.91
N TYR A 31 -5.40 3.03 11.63
CA TYR A 31 -4.03 2.77 11.22
C TYR A 31 -3.29 4.07 10.89
N GLU A 32 -2.18 4.30 11.57
CA GLU A 32 -1.17 5.28 11.21
C GLU A 32 -0.34 4.73 10.03
N MET A 33 -0.52 5.31 8.84
CA MET A 33 0.17 4.91 7.61
C MET A 33 1.42 5.76 7.39
N ARG A 34 2.61 5.17 7.57
CA ARG A 34 3.89 5.84 7.31
C ARG A 34 4.48 5.41 5.98
N LYS A 35 4.66 6.35 5.04
CA LYS A 35 5.33 6.09 3.76
C LYS A 35 6.79 5.67 3.99
N THR A 36 7.27 4.71 3.23
CA THR A 36 8.65 4.23 3.27
C THR A 36 9.28 4.22 1.88
N HIS A 37 10.58 4.48 1.82
CA HIS A 37 11.33 4.49 0.54
C HIS A 37 12.09 3.19 0.27
N THR A 38 11.91 2.15 1.11
CA THR A 38 12.72 0.93 1.01
C THR A 38 11.92 -0.32 1.30
N GLY A 39 11.73 -1.13 0.25
CA GLY A 39 11.26 -2.51 0.34
C GLY A 39 9.79 -2.73 0.70
N ARG A 40 8.99 -1.65 0.76
CA ARG A 40 7.53 -1.57 0.85
C ARG A 40 7.11 -0.10 0.62
N ASP A 41 5.83 0.15 0.41
CA ASP A 41 5.31 1.52 0.23
C ASP A 41 4.91 2.16 1.56
N PHE A 42 4.29 1.39 2.45
CA PHE A 42 3.86 1.86 3.77
C PHE A 42 4.18 0.91 4.91
N VAL A 43 4.26 1.46 6.12
CA VAL A 43 4.10 0.75 7.39
C VAL A 43 2.80 1.21 8.01
N ALA A 44 1.83 0.32 8.11
CA ALA A 44 0.57 0.56 8.82
C ALA A 44 0.75 0.15 10.28
N THR A 45 0.51 1.08 11.21
CA THR A 45 0.64 0.83 12.64
C THR A 45 -0.68 1.17 13.31
N ARG A 46 -1.28 0.22 14.03
CA ARG A 46 -2.44 0.50 14.87
C ARG A 46 -2.02 0.51 16.33
N ARG A 47 -2.46 1.53 17.05
CA ARG A 47 -2.17 1.70 18.48
C ARG A 47 -3.44 1.49 19.29
N ASP A 48 -3.28 0.91 20.46
CA ASP A 48 -4.33 0.88 21.46
C ASP A 48 -4.59 2.29 21.98
N ILE A 49 -5.84 2.74 21.93
CA ILE A 49 -6.23 4.11 22.26
C ILE A 49 -6.10 4.43 23.76
N PHE A 50 -6.02 3.42 24.63
CA PHE A 50 -5.93 3.59 26.08
C PHE A 50 -4.48 3.56 26.58
N THR A 51 -3.62 2.75 25.96
CA THR A 51 -2.23 2.52 26.38
C THR A 51 -1.19 3.13 25.45
N GLY A 52 -1.59 3.56 24.25
CA GLY A 52 -0.70 4.08 23.21
C GLY A 52 0.26 3.06 22.61
N LYS A 53 0.17 1.78 23.02
CA LYS A 53 1.06 0.70 22.57
C LYS A 53 0.67 0.25 21.16
N VAL A 54 1.68 -0.10 20.37
CA VAL A 54 1.45 -0.72 19.05
C VAL A 54 0.88 -2.12 19.26
N VAL A 55 -0.37 -2.31 18.86
CA VAL A 55 -1.04 -3.63 18.89
C VAL A 55 -0.91 -4.36 17.58
N GLU A 56 -0.73 -3.63 16.48
CA GLU A 56 -0.60 -4.22 15.16
C GLU A 56 0.33 -3.41 14.26
N ARG A 57 1.14 -4.14 13.49
CA ARG A 57 2.07 -3.56 12.52
C ARG A 57 2.08 -4.38 11.25
N ARG A 58 1.74 -3.74 10.13
CA ARG A 58 1.74 -4.35 8.79
C ARG A 58 2.69 -3.60 7.87
N ASN A 59 3.40 -4.35 7.04
CA ASN A 59 4.17 -3.84 5.90
C ASN A 59 3.25 -3.89 4.68
N VAL A 60 2.89 -2.74 4.12
CA VAL A 60 1.95 -2.65 3.02
C VAL A 60 2.70 -2.29 1.74
N GLU A 61 2.48 -3.10 0.72
CA GLU A 61 2.90 -2.87 -0.67
C GLU A 61 1.65 -2.60 -1.50
N VAL A 62 1.68 -1.53 -2.28
CA VAL A 62 0.57 -1.09 -3.11
C VAL A 62 0.90 -1.37 -4.56
N LYS A 63 -0.04 -1.96 -5.29
CA LYS A 63 0.08 -2.21 -6.72
C LYS A 63 -1.18 -1.73 -7.44
N SER A 64 -0.99 -0.98 -8.51
CA SER A 64 -2.06 -0.66 -9.43
C SER A 64 -2.38 -1.89 -10.30
N GLY A 65 -3.65 -2.25 -10.39
CA GLY A 65 -4.16 -3.37 -11.20
C GLY A 65 -3.34 -4.66 -11.11
N ASN A 66 -2.92 -5.14 -12.28
CA ASN A 66 -2.19 -6.41 -12.45
C ASN A 66 -0.66 -6.28 -12.33
N ALA A 67 -0.15 -5.16 -11.81
CA ALA A 67 1.30 -4.97 -11.71
C ALA A 67 1.98 -6.12 -10.96
N HIS A 68 3.01 -6.71 -11.59
CA HIS A 68 3.68 -7.89 -11.06
C HIS A 68 4.46 -7.56 -9.78
N LEU A 69 4.51 -8.52 -8.87
CA LEU A 69 5.43 -8.51 -7.74
C LEU A 69 6.78 -9.04 -8.20
N SER A 70 7.85 -8.37 -7.81
CA SER A 70 9.22 -8.90 -7.92
C SER A 70 9.38 -10.15 -7.04
N ASP A 71 10.36 -11.00 -7.34
CA ASP A 71 10.58 -12.26 -6.61
C ASP A 71 10.79 -12.01 -5.11
N ARG A 72 11.56 -10.97 -4.76
CA ARG A 72 11.77 -10.54 -3.37
C ARG A 72 10.47 -10.12 -2.68
N GLN A 73 9.53 -9.51 -3.40
CA GLN A 73 8.22 -9.13 -2.85
C GLN A 73 7.31 -10.34 -2.68
N ARG A 74 7.38 -11.32 -3.59
CA ARG A 74 6.66 -12.59 -3.47
C ARG A 74 7.15 -13.37 -2.25
N GLU A 75 8.46 -13.41 -2.00
CA GLU A 75 9.02 -14.01 -0.80
C GLU A 75 8.59 -13.29 0.47
N LYS A 76 8.59 -11.95 0.47
CA LYS A 76 8.11 -11.15 1.60
C LYS A 76 6.62 -11.40 1.87
N LYS A 77 5.79 -11.55 0.84
CA LYS A 77 4.36 -11.88 0.98
C LYS A 77 4.12 -13.20 1.73
N LYS A 78 5.07 -14.13 1.69
CA LYS A 78 5.00 -15.37 2.50
C LYS A 78 5.22 -15.12 3.99
N LYS A 79 5.72 -13.92 4.38
CA LYS A 79 5.90 -13.52 5.78
C LYS A 79 4.61 -12.87 6.29
N GLY A 80 4.18 -13.26 7.50
CA GLY A 80 2.83 -12.93 8.01
C GLY A 80 2.50 -11.45 8.17
N ASN A 81 3.47 -10.55 8.19
CA ASN A 81 3.25 -9.11 8.34
C ASN A 81 3.36 -8.32 7.03
N TYR A 82 3.44 -8.97 5.86
CA TYR A 82 3.53 -8.30 4.57
C TYR A 82 2.23 -8.47 3.77
N THR A 83 1.58 -7.35 3.50
CA THR A 83 0.29 -7.29 2.81
C THR A 83 0.48 -6.57 1.47
N VAL A 84 -0.15 -7.11 0.43
CA VAL A 84 -0.15 -6.51 -0.90
C VAL A 84 -1.56 -6.02 -1.19
N GLU A 85 -1.74 -4.71 -1.23
CA GLU A 85 -3.00 -4.07 -1.60
C GLU A 85 -3.01 -3.76 -3.09
N ARG A 86 -4.07 -4.20 -3.76
CA ARG A 86 -4.28 -3.95 -5.19
C ARG A 86 -5.51 -3.09 -5.37
N ARG A 87 -5.36 -1.95 -6.04
CA ARG A 87 -6.48 -1.07 -6.39
C ARG A 87 -6.33 -0.61 -7.84
N ASP A 88 -7.45 -0.32 -8.46
CA ASP A 88 -7.52 0.32 -9.77
C ASP A 88 -8.18 1.69 -9.55
N PRO A 89 -7.40 2.78 -9.50
CA PRO A 89 -7.98 4.10 -9.31
C PRO A 89 -8.81 4.47 -10.55
N LEU A 90 -10.04 4.93 -10.32
CA LEU A 90 -11.06 5.11 -11.37
C LEU A 90 -10.75 6.23 -12.39
N PHE A 91 -9.80 7.13 -12.10
CA PHE A 91 -9.60 8.39 -12.83
C PHE A 91 -8.13 8.70 -13.19
N TRP A 92 -7.34 7.70 -13.62
CA TRP A 92 -5.92 7.88 -13.96
C TRP A 92 -5.50 7.19 -15.24
#